data_AF-A0A836P5Q0-F1
#
_entry.id   AF-A0A836P5Q0-F1
#
_cell.length_a   1.000
_cell.length_b   1.000
_cell.length_c   1.000
_cell.angle_alpha   90.00
_cell.angle_beta   90.00
_cell.angle_gamma   90.00
#
_symmetry.space_group_name_H-M   'P 1'
#
loop_
_entity.id
_entity.type
_entity.pdbx_description
1 polymer ?
#
loop_
_entity_poly.entity_id
_entity_poly.type
_entity_poly.pdbx_seq_one_letter_code
_entity_poly.pdbx_strand_id
1 'polypeptide(L)'
;MVAGISGNEFGVLGLVAAYNLSDGKQAGSCEAAGTDKAICLGPDFNRANPQHGQLGDLGVKTFPNEEWKRGGGSAWGWYSYDPKLKLVYYGTGNPGLWSPSYRCGKTSQEECNNGEHDNKWSMTLFARKIGTALPTCSIVATACCYARLSGSISALRVMR
;
A
#
# COMPACT_ATOMS: atom_id res chain seq x y z
N MET A 1 13.20 -14.28 -4.81
CA MET A 1 12.03 -13.91 -5.66
C MET A 1 11.10 -13.04 -4.85
N VAL A 2 10.48 -12.04 -5.47
CA VAL A 2 9.38 -11.26 -4.87
C VAL A 2 8.12 -11.56 -5.68
N ALA A 3 7.02 -11.83 -4.99
CA ALA A 3 5.74 -12.12 -5.62
C ALA A 3 4.60 -11.46 -4.83
N GLY A 4 3.58 -11.00 -5.56
CA GLY A 4 2.33 -10.54 -4.99
C GLY A 4 1.21 -11.55 -5.19
N ILE A 5 -0.01 -11.08 -4.98
CA ILE A 5 -1.25 -11.85 -5.14
C ILE A 5 -2.29 -11.00 -5.88
N SER A 6 -3.25 -11.67 -6.52
CA SER A 6 -4.47 -11.07 -7.11
C SER A 6 -5.69 -11.41 -6.26
N GLY A 7 -6.81 -10.69 -6.41
CA GLY A 7 -8.08 -11.07 -5.79
C GLY A 7 -8.81 -9.97 -5.01
N ASN A 8 -8.58 -8.69 -5.33
CA ASN A 8 -9.31 -7.59 -4.69
C ASN A 8 -10.83 -7.77 -4.78
N GLU A 9 -11.33 -8.22 -5.93
CA GLU A 9 -12.76 -8.46 -6.18
C GLU A 9 -13.33 -9.62 -5.34
N PHE A 10 -12.46 -10.42 -4.72
CA PHE A 10 -12.81 -11.56 -3.88
C PHE A 10 -12.56 -11.29 -2.38
N GLY A 11 -12.30 -10.03 -2.01
CA GLY A 11 -12.04 -9.66 -0.61
C GLY A 11 -10.71 -10.18 -0.07
N VAL A 12 -9.75 -10.51 -0.94
CA VAL A 12 -8.41 -10.93 -0.53
C VAL A 12 -7.66 -9.73 0.04
N LEU A 13 -7.08 -9.87 1.24
CA LEU A 13 -6.08 -8.92 1.71
C LEU A 13 -4.79 -9.12 0.91
N GLY A 14 -4.43 -8.10 0.14
CA GLY A 14 -3.23 -8.09 -0.66
C GLY A 14 -1.97 -8.21 0.20
N LEU A 15 -0.96 -8.88 -0.34
CA LEU A 15 0.37 -8.96 0.25
C LEU A 15 1.45 -9.01 -0.83
N VAL A 16 2.67 -8.74 -0.42
CA VAL A 16 3.90 -9.07 -1.15
C VAL A 16 4.76 -9.96 -0.28
N ALA A 17 5.23 -11.08 -0.85
CA ALA A 17 6.10 -12.03 -0.19
C ALA A 17 7.46 -12.11 -0.88
N ALA A 18 8.49 -12.41 -0.08
CA ALA A 18 9.81 -12.77 -0.57
C ALA A 18 10.10 -14.24 -0.31
N TYR A 19 10.78 -14.85 -1.28
CA TYR A 19 11.19 -16.25 -1.25
C TYR A 19 12.69 -16.36 -1.55
N ASN A 20 13.36 -17.27 -0.85
CA ASN A 20 14.75 -17.62 -1.12
C ASN A 20 14.86 -18.28 -2.49
N LEU A 21 15.83 -17.85 -3.30
CA LEU A 21 16.04 -18.42 -4.63
C LEU A 21 16.65 -19.83 -4.59
N SER A 22 17.38 -20.16 -3.52
CA SER A 22 18.08 -21.44 -3.38
C SER A 22 17.15 -22.62 -3.09
N ASP A 23 16.08 -22.40 -2.33
CA ASP A 23 15.21 -23.47 -1.82
C ASP A 23 13.71 -23.15 -1.88
N GLY A 24 13.33 -21.97 -2.39
CA GLY A 24 11.93 -21.56 -2.50
C GLY A 24 11.23 -21.26 -1.18
N LYS A 25 11.92 -21.33 -0.03
CA LYS A 25 11.29 -21.04 1.27
C LYS A 25 10.93 -19.57 1.38
N GLN A 26 9.76 -19.29 1.97
CA GLN A 26 9.31 -17.92 2.22
C GLN A 26 10.20 -17.27 3.29
N ALA A 27 10.83 -16.15 2.93
CA ALA A 27 11.64 -15.34 3.84
C ALA A 27 10.78 -14.36 4.66
N GLY A 28 9.63 -13.94 4.13
CA GLY A 28 8.69 -13.06 4.82
C GLY A 28 7.61 -12.51 3.88
N SER A 29 6.64 -11.81 4.45
CA SER A 29 5.55 -11.14 3.71
C SER A 29 5.12 -9.85 4.40
N CYS A 30 4.61 -8.91 3.60
CA CYS A 30 4.06 -7.65 4.05
C CYS A 30 2.67 -7.44 3.44
N GLU A 31 1.69 -7.16 4.28
CA GLU A 31 0.30 -6.93 3.89
C GLU A 31 0.11 -5.53 3.27
N ALA A 32 -1.00 -5.33 2.56
CA ALA A 32 -1.36 -4.06 1.94
C ALA A 32 -2.16 -3.13 2.88
N ALA A 33 -2.75 -3.69 3.94
CA ALA A 33 -3.49 -2.99 5.00
C ALA A 33 -3.23 -3.69 6.34
N GLY A 34 -3.79 -3.16 7.44
CA GLY A 34 -3.53 -3.65 8.79
C GLY A 34 -2.57 -2.75 9.59
N THR A 35 -1.94 -3.33 10.61
CA THR A 35 -1.00 -2.59 11.48
C THR A 35 0.27 -2.21 10.73
N ASP A 36 0.98 -1.18 11.19
CA ASP A 36 2.27 -0.76 10.61
C ASP A 36 3.26 -1.93 10.54
N LYS A 37 3.23 -2.82 11.54
CA LYS A 37 4.03 -4.04 11.58
C LYS A 37 3.65 -5.03 10.47
N ALA A 38 2.36 -5.27 10.26
CA ALA A 38 1.87 -6.21 9.23
C ALA A 38 2.19 -5.70 7.82
N ILE A 39 2.11 -4.38 7.61
CA ILE A 39 2.48 -3.72 6.36
C ILE A 39 3.99 -3.58 6.21
N CYS A 40 4.77 -3.89 7.26
CA CYS A 40 6.21 -3.71 7.34
C CYS A 40 6.65 -2.25 7.09
N LEU A 41 6.05 -1.25 7.75
CA LEU A 41 6.49 0.14 7.63
C LEU A 41 7.73 0.41 8.50
N GLY A 42 8.71 1.14 7.96
CA GLY A 42 9.93 1.50 8.69
C GLY A 42 9.76 2.70 9.61
N PRO A 43 10.67 2.90 10.58
CA PRO A 43 10.60 4.02 11.53
C PRO A 43 10.68 5.40 10.86
N ASP A 44 11.29 5.47 9.67
CA ASP A 44 11.46 6.71 8.90
C ASP A 44 10.43 6.86 7.76
N PHE A 45 9.39 6.02 7.78
CA PHE A 45 8.39 5.97 6.72
C PHE A 45 7.78 7.36 6.46
N ASN A 46 7.89 7.81 5.20
CA ASN A 46 7.39 9.10 4.73
C ASN A 46 7.86 10.32 5.54
N ARG A 47 8.98 10.25 6.27
CA ARG A 47 9.52 11.38 7.05
C ARG A 47 9.68 12.67 6.21
N ALA A 48 10.13 12.54 4.97
CA ALA A 48 10.29 13.68 4.05
C ALA A 48 8.98 14.16 3.40
N ASN A 49 7.92 13.33 3.41
CA ASN A 49 6.64 13.60 2.77
C ASN A 49 5.47 13.19 3.69
N PRO A 50 5.34 13.79 4.89
CA PRO A 50 4.35 13.37 5.89
C PRO A 50 2.90 13.49 5.40
N GLN A 51 2.63 14.34 4.41
CA GLN A 51 1.32 14.52 3.79
C GLN A 51 0.78 13.24 3.11
N HIS A 52 1.62 12.25 2.82
CA HIS A 52 1.18 10.96 2.26
C HIS A 52 0.74 9.95 3.32
N GLY A 53 0.81 10.32 4.60
CA GLY A 53 0.55 9.46 5.75
C GLY A 53 1.85 8.96 6.37
N GLN A 54 1.83 8.79 7.69
CA GLN A 54 2.95 8.31 8.49
C GLN A 54 2.55 7.06 9.26
N LEU A 55 3.43 6.60 10.16
CA LEU A 55 3.10 5.59 11.15
C LEU A 55 1.91 6.02 12.01
N GLY A 56 1.27 5.05 12.63
CA GLY A 56 0.07 5.21 13.44
C GLY A 56 -1.05 4.25 13.06
N ASP A 57 -0.74 3.11 12.44
CA ASP A 57 -1.69 2.08 12.01
C ASP A 57 -2.78 2.62 11.08
N LEU A 58 -2.39 3.49 10.13
CA LEU A 58 -3.34 4.05 9.15
C LEU A 58 -4.00 2.96 8.32
N GLY A 59 -3.34 1.81 8.13
CA GLY A 59 -3.92 0.66 7.45
C GLY A 59 -5.04 -0.06 8.19
N VAL A 60 -5.26 0.28 9.46
CA VAL A 60 -6.47 -0.08 10.22
C VAL A 60 -7.39 1.13 10.32
N LYS A 61 -6.86 2.28 10.76
CA LYS A 61 -7.66 3.45 11.14
C LYS A 61 -8.40 4.12 9.99
N THR A 62 -7.93 3.94 8.76
CA THR A 62 -8.59 4.51 7.56
C THR A 62 -9.60 3.54 6.93
N PHE A 63 -9.89 2.42 7.58
CA PHE A 63 -11.01 1.55 7.26
C PHE A 63 -12.09 1.62 8.34
N PRO A 64 -13.37 1.51 7.98
CA PRO A 64 -14.42 1.33 8.97
C PRO A 64 -14.31 -0.07 9.60
N ASN A 65 -14.42 -0.14 10.92
CA ASN A 65 -14.42 -1.40 11.67
C ASN A 65 -13.21 -2.28 11.31
N GLU A 66 -13.43 -3.55 10.98
CA GLU A 66 -12.40 -4.52 10.58
C GLU A 66 -12.34 -4.74 9.06
N GLU A 67 -12.89 -3.83 8.25
CA GLU A 67 -12.96 -3.99 6.78
C GLU A 67 -11.59 -4.13 6.12
N TRP A 68 -10.52 -3.63 6.76
CA TRP A 68 -9.14 -3.81 6.29
C TRP A 68 -8.75 -5.28 6.10
N LYS A 69 -9.36 -6.23 6.85
CA LYS A 69 -9.11 -7.68 6.70
C LYS A 69 -9.51 -8.24 5.33
N ARG A 70 -10.37 -7.52 4.62
CA ARG A 70 -10.80 -7.79 3.24
C ARG A 70 -10.61 -6.58 2.32
N GLY A 71 -9.65 -5.73 2.70
CA GLY A 71 -9.44 -4.40 2.12
C GLY A 71 -8.67 -4.39 0.80
N GLY A 72 -8.54 -5.52 0.09
CA GLY A 72 -7.87 -5.57 -1.20
C GLY A 72 -6.40 -5.17 -1.14
N GLY A 73 -5.97 -4.33 -2.09
CA GLY A 73 -4.57 -3.89 -2.19
C GLY A 73 -3.62 -4.93 -2.79
N SER A 74 -4.14 -5.89 -3.56
CA SER A 74 -3.37 -6.87 -4.34
C SER A 74 -2.29 -6.22 -5.20
N ALA A 75 -1.09 -6.80 -5.20
CA ALA A 75 0.09 -6.35 -5.95
C ALA A 75 0.34 -7.26 -7.17
N TRP A 76 -0.60 -7.28 -8.10
CA TRP A 76 -0.61 -8.19 -9.26
C TRP A 76 0.09 -7.63 -10.51
N GLY A 77 0.48 -6.35 -10.46
CA GLY A 77 1.13 -5.66 -11.56
C GLY A 77 2.63 -5.94 -11.68
N TRP A 78 3.34 -4.95 -12.20
CA TRP A 78 4.78 -5.01 -12.43
C TRP A 78 5.59 -4.57 -11.22
N TYR A 79 6.80 -5.11 -11.12
CA TYR A 79 7.81 -4.76 -10.12
C TYR A 79 9.03 -4.17 -10.82
N SER A 80 9.63 -3.15 -10.22
CA SER A 80 10.93 -2.62 -10.65
C SER A 80 11.91 -2.56 -9.49
N TYR A 81 13.21 -2.51 -9.77
CA TYR A 81 14.26 -2.58 -8.75
C TYR A 81 15.40 -1.59 -9.04
N ASP A 82 15.79 -0.82 -8.03
CA ASP A 82 16.99 0.01 -8.06
C ASP A 82 18.12 -0.70 -7.25
N PRO A 83 19.20 -1.16 -7.89
CA PRO A 83 20.30 -1.84 -7.21
C PRO A 83 21.16 -0.93 -6.33
N LYS A 84 21.22 0.38 -6.61
CA LYS A 84 21.98 1.34 -5.80
C LYS A 84 21.27 1.61 -4.49
N LEU A 85 19.96 1.84 -4.55
CA LEU A 85 19.12 2.11 -3.37
C LEU A 85 18.66 0.83 -2.66
N LYS A 86 18.76 -0.31 -3.35
CA LYS A 86 18.24 -1.62 -2.91
C LYS A 86 16.73 -1.56 -2.62
N LEU A 87 15.99 -0.88 -3.49
CA LEU A 87 14.55 -0.67 -3.38
C LEU A 87 13.80 -1.40 -4.49
N VAL A 88 12.75 -2.14 -4.12
CA VAL A 88 11.73 -2.63 -5.05
C VAL A 88 10.53 -1.70 -5.02
N TYR A 89 10.02 -1.38 -6.21
CA TYR A 89 8.85 -0.53 -6.42
C TYR A 89 7.71 -1.33 -7.04
N TYR A 90 6.50 -1.12 -6.52
CA TYR A 90 5.28 -1.74 -7.03
C TYR A 90 4.04 -0.94 -6.60
N GLY A 91 2.90 -1.21 -7.24
CA GLY A 91 1.61 -0.63 -6.89
C GLY A 91 0.65 -1.64 -6.27
N THR A 92 -0.25 -1.17 -5.41
CA THR A 92 -1.39 -1.93 -4.88
C THR A 92 -2.69 -1.54 -5.57
N GLY A 93 -3.59 -2.52 -5.76
CA GLY A 93 -4.90 -2.29 -6.37
C GLY A 93 -5.96 -1.70 -5.45
N ASN A 94 -7.22 -1.79 -5.86
CA ASN A 94 -8.40 -1.25 -5.19
C ASN A 94 -8.64 -1.82 -3.78
N PRO A 95 -9.39 -1.09 -2.93
CA PRO A 95 -9.63 -1.46 -1.53
C PRO A 95 -10.63 -2.62 -1.32
N GLY A 96 -10.67 -3.60 -2.23
CA GLY A 96 -11.59 -4.72 -2.15
C GLY A 96 -12.96 -4.39 -2.76
N LEU A 97 -14.02 -4.44 -1.95
CA LEU A 97 -15.41 -4.25 -2.39
C LEU A 97 -15.59 -3.02 -3.28
N TRP A 98 -16.39 -3.10 -4.34
CA TRP A 98 -16.55 -1.95 -5.25
C TRP A 98 -17.54 -0.91 -4.76
N SER A 99 -18.49 -1.29 -3.91
CA SER A 99 -19.43 -0.34 -3.32
C SER A 99 -18.77 0.44 -2.16
N PRO A 100 -18.71 1.78 -2.24
CA PRO A 100 -18.02 2.61 -1.26
C PRO A 100 -18.75 2.67 0.08
N SER A 101 -20.05 2.40 0.12
CA SER A 101 -20.83 2.38 1.36
C SER A 101 -20.32 1.38 2.39
N TYR A 102 -19.78 0.25 1.95
CA TYR A 102 -19.15 -0.74 2.84
C TYR A 102 -17.78 -0.32 3.35
N ARG A 103 -17.13 0.66 2.69
CA ARG A 103 -15.77 1.10 2.97
C ARG A 103 -15.67 2.48 3.60
N CYS A 104 -16.78 3.21 3.67
CA CYS A 104 -16.85 4.53 4.30
C CYS A 104 -18.08 4.74 5.19
N GLY A 105 -19.06 3.81 5.17
CA GLY A 105 -20.30 3.92 5.95
C GLY A 105 -21.30 4.98 5.47
N LYS A 106 -21.11 5.57 4.28
CA LYS A 106 -22.00 6.59 3.69
C LYS A 106 -22.72 6.06 2.45
N THR A 107 -23.75 6.78 2.01
CA THR A 107 -24.64 6.36 0.93
C THR A 107 -24.14 6.75 -0.46
N SER A 108 -23.43 7.87 -0.60
CA SER A 108 -22.84 8.29 -1.88
C SER A 108 -21.31 8.28 -1.88
N GLN A 109 -20.73 8.23 -3.09
CA GLN A 109 -19.28 8.36 -3.28
C GLN A 109 -18.78 9.76 -2.88
N GLU A 110 -19.56 10.82 -3.12
CA GLU A 110 -19.16 12.17 -2.68
C GLU A 110 -19.05 12.25 -1.15
N GLU A 111 -19.99 11.64 -0.43
CA GLU A 111 -19.97 11.60 1.04
C GLU A 111 -18.76 10.80 1.57
N CYS A 112 -18.36 9.74 0.86
CA CYS A 112 -17.17 8.95 1.20
C CYS A 112 -15.85 9.69 0.94
N ASN A 113 -15.82 10.65 0.02
CA ASN A 113 -14.60 11.32 -0.44
C ASN A 113 -14.25 12.54 0.44
N ASN A 114 -14.28 12.37 1.76
CA ASN A 114 -14.01 13.42 2.75
C ASN A 114 -12.65 13.29 3.45
N GLY A 115 -11.89 12.22 3.18
CA GLY A 115 -10.58 11.94 3.78
C GLY A 115 -10.59 11.12 5.08
N GLU A 116 -11.77 10.75 5.60
CA GLU A 116 -11.91 9.95 6.82
C GLU A 116 -11.58 8.47 6.57
N HIS A 117 -12.05 7.93 5.45
CA HIS A 117 -11.93 6.53 5.09
C HIS A 117 -11.08 6.34 3.82
N ASP A 118 -9.83 6.77 3.90
CA ASP A 118 -8.86 6.67 2.80
C ASP A 118 -8.51 5.23 2.37
N ASN A 119 -8.85 4.21 3.19
CA ASN A 119 -8.58 2.80 2.93
C ASN A 119 -7.11 2.51 2.57
N LYS A 120 -6.17 3.10 3.30
CA LYS A 120 -4.73 2.96 3.05
C LYS A 120 -4.26 1.54 3.37
N TRP A 121 -3.41 0.89 2.60
CA TRP A 121 -2.64 1.39 1.47
C TRP A 121 -3.08 0.71 0.18
N SER A 122 -4.40 0.66 -0.06
CA SER A 122 -4.92 0.42 -1.41
C SER A 122 -4.53 1.57 -2.34
N MET A 123 -4.50 1.34 -3.64
CA MET A 123 -4.22 2.36 -4.67
C MET A 123 -2.93 3.15 -4.39
N THR A 124 -1.88 2.46 -3.96
CA THR A 124 -0.65 3.07 -3.42
C THR A 124 0.59 2.55 -4.14
N LEU A 125 1.57 3.42 -4.39
CA LEU A 125 2.91 3.01 -4.80
C LEU A 125 3.82 2.83 -3.59
N PHE A 126 4.41 1.65 -3.48
CA PHE A 126 5.37 1.29 -2.44
C PHE A 126 6.80 1.29 -2.96
N ALA A 127 7.74 1.77 -2.15
CA ALA A 127 9.17 1.50 -2.27
C ALA A 127 9.65 0.73 -1.04
N ARG A 128 10.06 -0.53 -1.23
CA ARG A 128 10.48 -1.42 -0.15
C ARG A 128 11.96 -1.74 -0.24
N LYS A 129 12.66 -1.62 0.90
CA LYS A 129 14.05 -2.02 0.98
C LYS A 129 14.13 -3.54 0.99
N ILE A 130 14.99 -4.09 0.13
CA ILE A 130 15.23 -5.53 0.07
C ILE A 130 16.61 -5.84 0.65
N GLY A 131 16.63 -6.74 1.65
CA GLY A 131 17.82 -7.32 2.25
C GLY A 131 17.83 -8.85 2.12
N THR A 132 18.45 -9.55 3.07
CA THR A 132 18.49 -11.02 3.14
C THR A 132 17.17 -11.66 3.60
N ALA A 133 16.32 -10.87 4.23
CA ALA A 133 14.88 -11.08 4.40
C ALA A 133 14.20 -9.75 4.06
N LEU A 134 12.88 -9.68 3.83
CA LEU A 134 12.21 -8.39 3.72
C LEU A 134 12.02 -7.81 5.13
N PRO A 135 12.73 -6.72 5.51
CA PRO A 135 12.09 -5.78 6.41
C PRO A 135 12.15 -4.35 5.90
N THR A 136 11.03 -3.68 6.14
CA THR A 136 10.80 -2.23 6.13
C THR A 136 10.65 -1.52 4.78
N CYS A 137 9.46 -0.96 4.59
CA CYS A 137 9.13 0.04 3.60
C CYS A 137 9.67 1.40 4.07
N SER A 138 10.44 2.05 3.22
CA SER A 138 11.06 3.34 3.53
C SER A 138 10.20 4.52 3.03
N ILE A 139 9.48 4.35 1.92
CA ILE A 139 8.77 5.44 1.24
C ILE A 139 7.52 4.88 0.55
N VAL A 140 6.42 5.60 0.68
CA VAL A 140 5.27 5.53 -0.22
C VAL A 140 5.20 6.84 -1.00
N ALA A 141 5.19 6.75 -2.32
CA ALA A 141 4.86 7.89 -3.18
C ALA A 141 3.36 7.78 -3.49
N THR A 142 2.48 8.26 -2.61
CA THR A 142 1.05 8.18 -2.90
C THR A 142 0.71 9.12 -4.06
N ALA A 143 0.03 8.60 -5.07
CA ALA A 143 -1.01 9.35 -5.74
C ALA A 143 -2.28 8.52 -5.70
N CYS A 144 -3.18 8.92 -4.80
CA CYS A 144 -4.58 8.56 -4.81
C CYS A 144 -5.10 8.91 -6.21
N CYS A 145 -5.37 7.90 -7.05
CA CYS A 145 -5.91 8.14 -8.39
C CYS A 145 -7.38 8.59 -8.36
N TYR A 146 -7.94 8.89 -7.18
CA TYR A 146 -9.33 9.31 -7.00
C TYR A 146 -9.47 10.43 -5.96
N ALA A 147 -8.71 11.52 -6.10
CA ALA A 147 -9.08 12.81 -5.52
C ALA A 147 -8.55 13.96 -6.40
N ARG A 148 -9.50 14.65 -7.06
CA ARG A 148 -9.38 15.86 -7.89
C ARG A 148 -8.64 15.73 -9.23
N LEU A 149 -9.45 15.64 -10.30
CA LEU A 149 -9.15 16.17 -11.63
C LEU A 149 -9.07 17.71 -11.63
N SER A 150 -8.30 18.31 -10.72
CA SER A 150 -8.02 19.74 -10.74
C SER A 150 -6.61 20.05 -10.26
N GLY A 151 -5.68 20.09 -11.22
CA GLY A 151 -4.45 20.88 -11.11
C GLY A 151 -3.19 20.13 -10.69
N SER A 152 -2.30 19.94 -11.67
CA SER A 152 -0.84 19.88 -11.52
C SER A 152 -0.23 18.61 -10.92
N ILE A 153 0.09 17.65 -11.80
CA ILE A 153 1.09 16.61 -11.54
C ILE A 153 2.47 17.29 -11.48
N SER A 154 3.02 17.44 -10.29
CA SER A 154 4.42 17.85 -10.07
C SER A 154 4.93 17.23 -8.78
N ALA A 155 5.18 15.92 -8.78
CA ALA A 155 5.81 15.24 -7.66
C ALA A 155 6.69 14.07 -8.14
N LEU A 156 7.63 14.37 -9.02
CA LEU A 156 8.78 13.50 -9.27
C LEU A 156 10.04 14.37 -9.37
N ARG A 157 10.34 15.10 -8.29
CA ARG A 157 11.67 15.68 -8.11
C ARG A 157 12.54 14.61 -7.48
N VAL A 158 13.23 13.86 -8.34
CA VAL A 158 14.30 12.95 -7.97
C VAL A 158 15.25 13.69 -7.04
N MET A 159 15.40 13.20 -5.81
CA MET A 159 16.34 13.74 -4.83
C MET A 159 17.75 13.76 -5.46
N ARG A 160 18.31 14.96 -5.60
CA ARG A 160 19.75 15.20 -5.69
C ARG A 160 20.26 15.54 -4.29
#